data_AF-A0AA49JH07-F1
#
_entry.id   AF-A0AA49JH07-F1
#
_cell.length_a   1.000
_cell.length_b   1.000
_cell.length_c   1.000
_cell.angle_alpha   90.00
_cell.angle_beta   90.00
_cell.angle_gamma   90.00
#
_symmetry.space_group_name_H-M   'P 1'
#
loop_
_entity.id
_entity.type
_entity.pdbx_description
1 polymer ?
#
loop_
_entity_poly.entity_id
_entity_poly.type
_entity_poly.pdbx_seq_one_letter_code
_entity_poly.pdbx_strand_id
1 'polypeptide(L)'
;MLKYLIPFLLILILFSCIEDDSISYRNCWSLAESGEEIQVYYPCGDDRLGPSWFRSTYAFYSNNKCEYLVLHPADAHYMEDGIYEHNPELSILTIKTSEGDLIVKFKILSISEREMKVKILEDNYF
;
A
#
# COMPACT_ATOMS: atom_id res chain seq x y z
N MET A 1 26.09 49.86 21.92
CA MET A 1 25.39 48.73 22.55
C MET A 1 24.43 48.12 21.54
N LEU A 2 24.89 47.17 20.72
CA LEU A 2 24.02 46.39 19.83
C LEU A 2 24.83 45.17 19.34
N LYS A 3 24.85 44.07 20.12
CA LYS A 3 25.72 42.91 19.79
C LYS A 3 25.06 41.53 19.99
N TYR A 4 23.77 41.44 20.31
CA TYR A 4 23.15 40.15 20.66
C TYR A 4 21.74 39.95 20.09
N LEU A 5 21.55 40.21 18.80
CA LEU A 5 20.26 39.99 18.12
C LEU A 5 20.33 38.97 16.97
N ILE A 6 21.40 38.17 16.91
CA ILE A 6 21.66 37.24 15.79
C ILE A 6 22.11 35.83 16.26
N PRO A 7 21.49 35.21 17.30
CA PRO A 7 21.52 33.75 17.31
C PRO A 7 20.16 33.08 17.52
N PHE A 8 19.05 33.83 17.49
CA PHE A 8 17.72 33.23 17.66
C PHE A 8 17.01 32.89 16.35
N LEU A 9 17.43 33.48 15.21
CA LEU A 9 16.78 33.28 13.92
C LEU A 9 17.25 32.01 13.17
N LEU A 10 18.31 31.34 13.64
CA LEU A 10 18.93 30.20 12.94
C LEU A 10 18.47 28.82 13.45
N ILE A 11 17.70 28.78 14.55
CA ILE A 11 17.21 27.52 15.14
C ILE A 11 15.84 27.11 14.55
N LEU A 12 15.11 28.04 13.95
CA LEU A 12 13.77 27.77 13.39
C LEU A 12 13.77 27.09 12.01
N ILE A 13 14.92 26.91 11.36
CA ILE A 13 15.00 26.33 10.01
C ILE A 13 15.23 24.81 10.04
N LEU A 14 15.51 24.21 11.21
CA LEU A 14 15.76 22.75 11.32
C LEU A 14 14.51 21.93 11.64
N PHE A 15 13.36 22.56 11.86
CA PHE A 15 12.05 21.91 11.98
C PHE A 15 11.18 22.18 10.75
N SER A 16 11.79 22.22 9.56
CA SER A 16 11.01 21.90 8.37
C SER A 16 10.73 20.40 8.46
N CYS A 17 9.67 20.04 9.19
CA CYS A 17 9.07 18.73 9.11
C CYS A 17 8.71 18.56 7.63
N ILE A 18 9.50 17.78 6.90
CA ILE A 18 9.07 17.26 5.62
C ILE A 18 7.90 16.36 5.99
N GLU A 19 6.69 16.90 5.90
CA GLU A 19 5.49 16.08 5.81
C GLU A 19 5.64 15.28 4.53
N ASP A 20 6.08 14.03 4.71
CA ASP A 20 6.19 13.07 3.64
C ASP A 20 4.79 12.59 3.28
N ASP A 21 4.09 13.43 2.52
CA ASP A 21 2.75 13.23 1.94
C ASP A 21 2.72 12.08 0.90
N SER A 22 3.78 11.26 0.82
CA SER A 22 4.20 10.65 -0.44
C SER A 22 3.69 9.25 -0.73
N ILE A 23 2.90 8.61 0.14
CA ILE A 23 2.49 7.23 -0.12
C ILE A 23 1.01 6.96 0.17
N SER A 24 0.19 7.30 -0.83
CA SER A 24 -1.25 7.02 -0.90
C SER A 24 -1.63 5.54 -0.82
N TYR A 25 -0.70 4.58 -0.98
CA TYR A 25 -1.05 3.16 -0.91
C TYR A 25 -1.10 2.60 0.51
N ARG A 26 -0.62 3.34 1.52
CA ARG A 26 -0.66 2.93 2.94
C ARG A 26 -2.08 2.97 3.50
N ASN A 27 -2.94 2.08 3.00
CA ASN A 27 -4.33 1.93 3.36
C ASN A 27 -4.75 0.47 3.13
N CYS A 28 -6.00 0.15 3.48
CA CYS A 28 -6.66 -1.08 3.09
C CYS A 28 -7.30 -0.93 1.71
N TRP A 29 -7.01 -1.87 0.81
CA TRP A 29 -7.44 -1.91 -0.58
C TRP A 29 -8.09 -3.25 -0.91
N SER A 30 -9.30 -3.20 -1.45
CA SER A 30 -10.04 -4.39 -1.88
C SER A 30 -10.34 -4.34 -3.38
N LEU A 31 -10.10 -5.46 -4.07
CA LEU A 31 -10.26 -5.59 -5.52
C LEU A 31 -11.71 -5.36 -5.97
N ALA A 32 -11.97 -4.39 -6.83
CA ALA A 32 -13.33 -4.13 -7.31
C ALA A 32 -13.92 -5.34 -8.05
N GLU A 33 -13.23 -5.80 -9.09
CA GLU A 33 -13.60 -6.93 -9.95
C GLU A 33 -12.36 -7.70 -10.40
N SER A 34 -12.45 -9.03 -10.51
CA SER A 34 -11.36 -9.91 -10.94
C SER A 34 -11.44 -10.22 -12.44
N GLY A 35 -10.29 -10.43 -13.08
CA GLY A 35 -10.20 -10.97 -14.45
C GLY A 35 -9.80 -9.96 -15.53
N GLU A 36 -9.51 -8.71 -15.16
CA GLU A 36 -8.99 -7.71 -16.08
C GLU A 36 -7.45 -7.65 -16.06
N GLU A 37 -6.84 -7.21 -17.18
CA GLU A 37 -5.39 -6.96 -17.26
C GLU A 37 -4.95 -5.86 -16.28
N ILE A 38 -5.80 -4.87 -16.07
CA ILE A 38 -5.63 -3.81 -15.07
C ILE A 38 -6.63 -4.08 -13.96
N GLN A 39 -6.13 -4.30 -12.76
CA GLN A 39 -6.96 -4.47 -11.59
C GLN A 39 -7.21 -3.13 -10.91
N VAL A 40 -8.47 -2.89 -10.54
CA VAL A 40 -8.89 -1.70 -9.82
C VAL A 40 -9.17 -2.09 -8.38
N TYR A 41 -8.58 -1.38 -7.44
CA TYR A 41 -8.82 -1.53 -6.01
C TYR A 41 -9.46 -0.26 -5.46
N TYR A 42 -10.43 -0.43 -4.57
CA TYR A 42 -11.01 0.66 -3.79
C TYR A 42 -10.62 0.53 -2.32
N PRO A 43 -10.70 1.61 -1.54
CA PRO A 43 -10.53 1.52 -0.10
C PRO A 43 -11.48 0.46 0.49
N CYS A 44 -11.01 -0.31 1.47
CA CYS A 44 -11.87 -1.28 2.12
C CYS A 44 -13.11 -0.60 2.73
N GLY A 45 -14.28 -1.20 2.52
CA GLY A 45 -15.57 -0.65 2.99
C GLY A 45 -16.17 0.45 2.11
N ASP A 46 -15.53 0.79 0.98
CA ASP A 46 -16.11 1.68 -0.03
C ASP A 46 -17.46 1.15 -0.55
N ASP A 47 -18.44 2.02 -0.73
CA ASP A 47 -19.81 1.67 -1.09
C ASP A 47 -19.96 1.13 -2.52
N ARG A 48 -18.98 1.42 -3.38
CA ARG A 48 -18.89 0.86 -4.74
C ARG A 48 -18.50 -0.62 -4.73
N LEU A 49 -17.94 -1.10 -3.61
CA LEU A 49 -17.66 -2.52 -3.42
C LEU A 49 -18.98 -3.25 -3.18
N GLY A 50 -19.58 -3.74 -4.27
CA GLY A 50 -20.77 -4.58 -4.20
C GLY A 50 -20.56 -5.86 -3.37
N PRO A 51 -21.65 -6.58 -3.04
CA PRO A 51 -21.56 -7.82 -2.28
C PRO A 51 -20.72 -8.86 -3.03
N SER A 52 -19.74 -9.44 -2.35
CA SER A 52 -18.93 -10.54 -2.88
C SER A 52 -18.64 -11.57 -1.78
N TRP A 53 -18.53 -12.83 -2.17
CA TRP A 53 -18.14 -13.93 -1.27
C TRP A 53 -16.65 -13.89 -0.96
N PHE A 54 -15.84 -13.44 -1.92
CA PHE A 54 -14.40 -13.34 -1.77
C PHE A 54 -13.87 -12.18 -2.62
N ARG A 55 -12.88 -11.46 -2.08
CA ARG A 55 -12.25 -10.32 -2.75
C ARG A 55 -10.83 -10.15 -2.24
N SER A 56 -9.83 -10.28 -3.13
CA SER A 56 -8.43 -10.00 -2.79
C SER A 56 -8.33 -8.64 -2.11
N THR A 57 -7.75 -8.65 -0.92
CA THR A 57 -7.67 -7.48 -0.05
C THR A 57 -6.27 -7.40 0.52
N TYR A 58 -5.72 -6.19 0.55
CA TYR A 58 -4.39 -5.88 1.06
C TYR A 58 -4.47 -4.67 1.98
N ALA A 59 -3.88 -4.74 3.18
CA ALA A 59 -3.74 -3.62 4.08
C ALA A 59 -2.26 -3.31 4.29
N PHE A 60 -1.82 -2.09 3.93
CA PHE A 60 -0.41 -1.70 4.01
C PHE A 60 -0.16 -0.72 5.17
N TYR A 61 0.87 -1.00 5.98
CA TYR A 61 1.23 -0.22 7.16
C TYR A 61 2.56 0.52 7.00
N SER A 62 2.80 1.57 7.77
CA SER A 62 3.99 2.44 7.66
C SER A 62 5.34 1.77 7.99
N ASN A 63 5.34 0.54 8.47
CA ASN A 63 6.53 -0.22 8.91
C ASN A 63 6.92 -1.34 7.94
N ASN A 64 6.58 -1.21 6.65
CA ASN A 64 6.78 -2.22 5.62
C ASN A 64 6.08 -3.56 5.89
N LYS A 65 5.11 -3.58 6.81
CA LYS A 65 4.22 -4.72 7.02
C LYS A 65 2.95 -4.55 6.22
N CYS A 66 2.33 -5.66 5.89
CA CYS A 66 1.00 -5.68 5.33
C CYS A 66 0.24 -6.90 5.82
N GLU A 67 -1.08 -6.84 5.72
CA GLU A 67 -1.93 -8.02 5.77
C GLU A 67 -2.49 -8.27 4.36
N TYR A 68 -2.65 -9.53 3.97
CA TYR A 68 -3.30 -9.91 2.73
C TYR A 68 -4.33 -11.02 2.94
N LEU A 69 -5.43 -10.98 2.18
CA LEU A 69 -6.49 -11.98 2.30
C LEU A 69 -6.10 -13.27 1.58
N VAL A 70 -6.06 -14.37 2.34
CA VAL A 70 -5.76 -15.72 1.86
C VAL A 70 -7.04 -16.49 1.59
N LEU A 71 -7.06 -17.21 0.46
CA LEU A 71 -8.04 -18.26 0.18
C LEU A 71 -7.40 -19.62 0.46
N HIS A 72 -7.74 -20.22 1.59
CA HIS A 72 -7.25 -21.55 1.93
C HIS A 72 -8.02 -22.64 1.16
N PRO A 73 -7.37 -23.73 0.72
CA PRO A 73 -8.03 -24.81 -0.03
C PRO A 73 -9.22 -25.47 0.67
N ALA A 74 -9.31 -25.33 2.00
CA ALA A 74 -10.44 -25.80 2.80
C ALA A 74 -11.62 -24.79 2.87
N ASP A 75 -11.73 -23.89 1.89
CA ASP A 75 -12.75 -22.84 1.82
C ASP A 75 -12.77 -21.92 3.05
N ALA A 76 -11.58 -21.67 3.60
CA ALA A 76 -11.39 -20.75 4.72
C ALA A 76 -10.74 -19.46 4.23
N HIS A 77 -11.24 -18.33 4.73
CA HIS A 77 -10.74 -17.00 4.41
C HIS A 77 -10.17 -16.35 5.67
N TYR A 78 -8.93 -15.89 5.60
CA TYR A 78 -8.31 -15.17 6.71
C TYR A 78 -7.29 -14.15 6.18
N MET A 79 -7.01 -13.13 6.99
CA MET A 79 -5.89 -12.22 6.74
C MET A 79 -4.61 -12.86 7.25
N GLU A 80 -3.56 -12.82 6.46
CA GLU A 80 -2.22 -13.28 6.83
C GLU A 80 -1.24 -12.11 6.82
N ASP A 81 -0.30 -12.14 7.76
CA ASP A 81 0.76 -11.15 7.88
C ASP A 81 1.84 -11.35 6.82
N GLY A 82 2.30 -10.25 6.24
CA GLY A 82 3.40 -10.22 5.29
C GLY A 82 4.24 -8.96 5.42
N ILE A 83 5.20 -8.86 4.51
CA ILE A 83 6.00 -7.66 4.30
C ILE A 83 5.80 -7.15 2.88
N TYR A 84 5.94 -5.83 2.70
CA TYR A 84 5.94 -5.25 1.37
C TYR A 84 7.18 -4.39 1.13
N GLU A 85 7.59 -4.34 -0.13
CA GLU A 85 8.67 -3.51 -0.64
C GLU A 85 8.12 -2.63 -1.75
N HIS A 86 8.45 -1.33 -1.70
CA HIS A 86 8.09 -0.39 -2.74
C HIS A 86 9.34 0.11 -3.46
N ASN A 87 9.37 -0.07 -4.78
CA ASN A 87 10.32 0.59 -5.66
C ASN A 87 9.63 1.80 -6.31
N PRO A 88 9.91 3.04 -5.82
CA PRO A 88 9.23 4.24 -6.33
C PRO A 88 9.67 4.62 -7.75
N GLU A 89 10.88 4.27 -8.19
CA GLU A 89 11.36 4.58 -9.53
C GLU A 89 10.60 3.79 -10.61
N LEU A 90 10.22 2.56 -10.29
CA LEU A 90 9.49 1.66 -11.17
C LEU A 90 7.98 1.63 -10.88
N SER A 91 7.54 2.28 -9.81
CA SER A 91 6.19 2.18 -9.23
C SER A 91 5.77 0.73 -9.00
N ILE A 92 6.66 -0.09 -8.44
CA ILE A 92 6.41 -1.51 -8.18
C ILE A 92 6.21 -1.73 -6.68
N LEU A 93 5.12 -2.39 -6.33
CA LEU A 93 4.92 -2.95 -5.00
C LEU A 93 5.10 -4.47 -5.07
N THR A 94 5.85 -5.01 -4.12
CA THR A 94 6.08 -6.44 -3.98
C THR A 94 5.64 -6.86 -2.59
N ILE A 95 4.75 -7.85 -2.50
CA ILE A 95 4.28 -8.44 -1.25
C ILE A 95 4.94 -9.79 -1.10
N LYS A 96 5.42 -10.09 0.11
CA LYS A 96 6.07 -11.34 0.47
C LYS A 96 5.53 -11.87 1.80
N THR A 97 5.70 -13.17 2.03
CA THR A 97 5.53 -13.78 3.35
C THR A 97 6.59 -13.23 4.32
N SER A 98 6.43 -13.53 5.60
CA SER A 98 7.42 -13.16 6.62
C SER A 98 8.78 -13.84 6.42
N GLU A 99 8.78 -14.99 5.72
CA GLU A 99 9.94 -15.79 5.33
C GLU A 99 10.63 -15.25 4.06
N GLY A 100 9.98 -14.32 3.36
CA GLY A 100 10.51 -13.67 2.16
C GLY A 100 10.05 -14.29 0.83
N ASP A 101 9.12 -15.25 0.87
CA ASP A 101 8.56 -15.85 -0.35
C ASP A 101 7.63 -14.86 -1.05
N LEU A 102 7.74 -14.77 -2.37
CA LEU A 102 6.95 -13.84 -3.17
C LEU A 102 5.47 -14.27 -3.17
N ILE A 103 4.59 -13.34 -2.78
CA ILE A 103 3.14 -13.50 -2.82
C ILE A 103 2.56 -12.89 -4.09
N VAL A 104 2.74 -11.58 -4.26
CA VAL A 104 2.31 -10.87 -5.47
C VAL A 104 3.22 -9.70 -5.75
N LYS A 105 3.39 -9.39 -7.03
CA LYS A 105 4.12 -8.23 -7.50
C LYS A 105 3.26 -7.46 -8.50
N PHE A 106 3.05 -6.18 -8.23
CA PHE A 106 2.26 -5.35 -9.11
C PHE A 106 2.93 -4.01 -9.42
N LYS A 107 2.67 -3.52 -10.62
CA LYS A 107 2.99 -2.16 -11.04
C LYS A 107 1.82 -1.25 -10.74
N ILE A 108 2.01 -0.25 -9.91
CA ILE A 108 1.05 0.81 -9.65
C ILE A 108 1.01 1.72 -10.89
N LEU A 109 -0.15 1.78 -11.55
CA LEU A 109 -0.39 2.63 -12.72
C LEU A 109 -0.86 4.02 -12.29
N SER A 110 -1.75 4.07 -11.30
CA SER A 110 -2.23 5.30 -10.69
C SER A 110 -2.74 5.00 -9.28
N ILE A 111 -2.61 5.97 -8.38
CA ILE A 111 -3.17 5.89 -7.04
C ILE A 111 -3.68 7.25 -6.54
N SER A 112 -4.80 7.21 -5.85
CA SER A 112 -5.40 8.33 -5.13
C SER A 112 -6.06 7.81 -3.85
N GLU A 113 -6.62 8.70 -3.03
CA GLU A 113 -7.38 8.29 -1.84
C GLU A 113 -8.59 7.39 -2.14
N ARG A 114 -9.09 7.39 -3.38
CA ARG A 114 -10.33 6.69 -3.77
C ARG A 114 -10.13 5.44 -4.61
N GLU A 115 -8.98 5.29 -5.25
CA GLU A 115 -8.70 4.15 -6.12
C GLU A 115 -7.20 3.92 -6.29
N MET A 116 -6.86 2.64 -6.42
CA MET A 116 -5.54 2.18 -6.84
C MET A 116 -5.69 1.28 -8.07
N LYS A 117 -5.04 1.64 -9.17
CA LYS A 117 -5.03 0.84 -10.41
C LYS A 117 -3.67 0.20 -10.57
N VAL A 118 -3.67 -1.11 -10.75
CA VAL A 118 -2.44 -1.89 -10.82
C VAL A 118 -2.45 -2.85 -12.00
N LYS A 119 -1.26 -3.16 -12.51
CA LYS A 119 -1.03 -4.30 -13.39
C LYS A 119 -0.27 -5.36 -12.62
N ILE A 120 -0.84 -6.57 -12.54
CA ILE A 120 -0.16 -7.72 -11.94
C ILE A 120 1.02 -8.10 -12.84
N LEU A 121 2.21 -8.22 -12.25
CA LEU A 121 3.43 -8.63 -12.94
C LEU A 121 3.76 -10.09 -12.65
N GLU A 122 3.52 -10.52 -11.41
CA GLU A 122 3.76 -11.88 -10.93
C GLU A 122 2.80 -12.16 -9.77
N ASP A 123 2.23 -13.36 -9.73
CA ASP A 123 1.26 -13.79 -8.74
C ASP A 123 1.47 -15.27 -8.47
N ASN A 124 1.79 -15.60 -7.22
CA ASN A 124 2.05 -16.98 -6.79
C ASN A 124 0.91 -17.55 -5.96
N TYR A 125 -0.25 -16.87 -5.90
CA TYR A 125 -1.41 -17.30 -5.14
C TYR A 125 -2.36 -18.24 -5.89
N PHE A 126 -1.90 -18.87 -6.98
CA PHE A 126 -2.68 -19.83 -7.78
C PHE A 126 -1.89 -21.09 -8.13
#